data_AF-A0A3A0EX31-F1
#
_entry.id   AF-A0A3A0EX31-F1
#
_cell.length_a   1.000
_cell.length_b   1.000
_cell.length_c   1.000
_cell.angle_alpha   90.00
_cell.angle_beta   90.00
_cell.angle_gamma   90.00
#
_symmetry.space_group_name_H-M   'P 1'
#
loop_
_entity.id
_entity.type
_entity.pdbx_description
1 polymer ?
#
loop_
_entity_poly.entity_id
_entity_poly.type
_entity_poly.pdbx_seq_one_letter_code
_entity_poly.pdbx_strand_id
1 'polypeptide(L)'
;ARPGARAHTALAAAIPLAAAAALCSAGPWPRLHGAPNAFSNHKAYHASYDPFASEPQRYRSYLRAMHWQAGPIAVAAPAFYAQLAAQPDDAPLIEYPVPIGDVFSFHFLRQRVHGRPTLGGWLGAGDATRRALGGGRSIALVDDVLGALPDPSRARFASLVRIDDAAAVRASGATRLVVHHDLLAELRGTPPAPAPPLRERLAATLGAPVYEDAWISVFALGGAAP
;
A
#
# COMPACT_ATOMS: atom_id res chain seq x y z
N ALA A 1 40.26 18.83 -39.98
CA ALA A 1 39.88 18.52 -38.59
C ALA A 1 40.66 17.31 -38.11
N ARG A 2 41.36 17.40 -36.96
CA ARG A 2 42.24 16.32 -36.48
C ARG A 2 41.41 15.07 -36.10
N PRO A 3 41.73 13.87 -36.61
CA PRO A 3 40.96 12.64 -36.37
C PRO A 3 40.77 12.29 -34.88
N GLY A 4 41.69 12.73 -34.01
CA GLY A 4 41.63 12.44 -32.58
C GLY A 4 40.54 13.21 -31.82
N ALA A 5 40.16 14.41 -32.25
CA ALA A 5 39.25 15.27 -31.46
C ALA A 5 37.83 14.66 -31.33
N ARG A 6 37.35 13.97 -32.36
CA ARG A 6 36.06 13.26 -32.37
C ARG A 6 36.07 11.97 -31.56
N ALA A 7 37.19 11.25 -31.57
CA ALA A 7 37.34 10.03 -30.77
C ALA A 7 37.37 10.34 -29.27
N HIS A 8 38.04 11.43 -28.87
CA HIS A 8 38.06 11.87 -27.47
C HIS A 8 36.70 12.37 -26.98
N THR A 9 35.89 13.03 -27.81
CA THR A 9 34.53 13.45 -27.44
C THR A 9 33.56 12.27 -27.35
N ALA A 10 33.67 11.29 -28.25
CA ALA A 10 32.86 10.07 -28.19
C ALA A 10 33.17 9.24 -26.94
N LEU A 11 34.45 9.12 -26.56
CA LEU A 11 34.86 8.40 -25.35
C LEU A 11 34.45 9.14 -24.06
N ALA A 12 34.53 10.47 -24.06
CA ALA A 12 34.12 11.30 -22.94
C ALA A 12 32.61 11.26 -22.66
N ALA A 13 31.78 11.04 -23.68
CA ALA A 13 30.33 10.86 -23.53
C ALA A 13 29.95 9.40 -23.15
N ALA A 14 30.75 8.41 -23.56
CA ALA A 14 30.47 7.00 -23.29
C ALA A 14 30.57 6.65 -21.79
N ILE A 15 31.51 7.26 -21.06
CA ILE A 15 31.71 7.00 -19.62
C ILE A 15 30.50 7.40 -18.76
N PRO A 16 29.97 8.64 -18.82
CA PRO A 16 28.80 9.02 -18.03
C PRO A 16 27.54 8.26 -18.44
N LEU A 17 27.38 7.92 -19.73
CA LEU A 17 26.27 7.07 -20.20
C LEU A 17 26.37 5.65 -19.65
N ALA A 18 27.56 5.04 -19.66
CA ALA A 18 27.79 3.72 -19.07
C ALA A 18 27.62 3.75 -17.54
N ALA A 19 28.09 4.80 -16.87
CA ALA A 19 27.88 4.99 -15.44
C ALA A 19 26.40 5.18 -15.09
N ALA A 20 25.66 5.98 -15.86
CA ALA A 20 24.22 6.14 -15.69
C ALA A 20 23.47 4.83 -15.95
N ALA A 21 23.81 4.10 -17.02
CA ALA A 21 23.24 2.79 -17.31
C ALA A 21 23.51 1.78 -16.19
N ALA A 22 24.75 1.74 -15.66
CA ALA A 22 25.13 0.89 -14.54
C ALA A 22 24.40 1.28 -13.24
N LEU A 23 24.22 2.58 -12.96
CA LEU A 23 23.41 3.05 -11.83
C LEU A 23 21.94 2.71 -12.01
N CYS A 24 21.40 2.76 -13.23
CA CYS A 24 20.04 2.36 -13.54
C CYS A 24 19.84 0.83 -13.49
N SER A 25 20.85 0.02 -13.80
CA SER A 25 20.72 -1.44 -13.84
C SER A 25 21.15 -2.14 -12.55
N ALA A 26 22.10 -1.58 -11.81
CA ALA A 26 22.62 -2.13 -10.56
C ALA A 26 22.19 -1.33 -9.32
N GLY A 27 21.65 -0.12 -9.50
CA GLY A 27 21.12 0.71 -8.42
C GLY A 27 19.70 0.32 -8.01
N PRO A 28 18.99 1.20 -7.28
CA PRO A 28 17.66 0.90 -6.75
C PRO A 28 16.59 0.74 -7.83
N TRP A 29 16.83 1.26 -9.04
CA TRP A 29 15.82 1.41 -10.07
C TRP A 29 15.13 0.10 -10.49
N PRO A 30 15.82 -1.03 -10.74
CA PRO A 30 15.15 -2.28 -11.08
C PRO A 30 14.34 -2.83 -9.90
N ARG A 31 14.80 -2.57 -8.66
CA ARG A 31 14.05 -2.89 -7.44
C ARG A 31 12.81 -2.00 -7.28
N LEU A 32 12.74 -0.85 -7.96
CA LEU A 32 11.53 -0.03 -8.01
C LEU A 32 10.43 -0.63 -8.88
N HIS A 33 10.74 -1.65 -9.69
CA HIS A 33 9.83 -2.27 -10.64
C HIS A 33 9.66 -3.79 -10.43
N GLY A 34 10.25 -4.36 -9.38
CA GLY A 34 10.11 -5.77 -9.03
C GLY A 34 8.75 -6.06 -8.38
N ALA A 35 8.14 -7.19 -8.74
CA ALA A 35 6.98 -7.72 -8.04
C ALA A 35 7.37 -8.27 -6.64
N PRO A 36 6.45 -8.27 -5.67
CA PRO A 36 5.13 -7.62 -5.72
C PRO A 36 5.24 -6.09 -5.60
N ASN A 37 4.38 -5.35 -6.32
CA ASN A 37 4.34 -3.88 -6.32
C ASN A 37 4.23 -3.33 -4.89
N ALA A 38 5.34 -2.88 -4.31
CA ALA A 38 5.30 -2.15 -3.06
C ALA A 38 4.85 -0.72 -3.35
N PHE A 39 3.92 -0.22 -2.53
CA PHE A 39 3.21 1.06 -2.65
C PHE A 39 4.02 2.31 -3.00
N SER A 40 5.34 2.24 -2.93
CA SER A 40 6.31 2.90 -3.81
C SER A 40 7.66 2.48 -3.23
N ASN A 41 8.50 1.83 -4.03
CA ASN A 41 9.67 1.06 -3.60
C ASN A 41 10.80 1.84 -2.88
N HIS A 42 10.55 3.09 -2.45
CA HIS A 42 11.38 3.80 -1.48
C HIS A 42 11.54 3.02 -0.17
N LYS A 43 10.45 2.46 0.38
CA LYS A 43 10.53 1.67 1.62
C LYS A 43 11.01 0.24 1.43
N ALA A 44 10.71 -0.41 0.31
CA ALA A 44 11.30 -1.70 -0.03
C ALA A 44 12.83 -1.57 -0.18
N TYR A 45 13.31 -0.45 -0.74
CA TYR A 45 14.73 -0.11 -0.76
C TYR A 45 15.30 0.10 0.65
N HIS A 46 14.65 0.90 1.51
CA HIS A 46 15.05 1.05 2.92
C HIS A 46 14.97 -0.27 3.73
N ALA A 47 14.05 -1.16 3.39
CA ALA A 47 13.87 -2.45 4.06
C ALA A 47 14.70 -3.57 3.41
N SER A 48 15.32 -3.32 2.24
CA SER A 48 16.34 -4.17 1.59
C SER A 48 17.75 -3.93 2.15
N TYR A 49 17.91 -3.00 3.09
CA TYR A 49 18.89 -3.20 4.15
C TYR A 49 18.44 -4.45 4.92
N ASP A 50 18.93 -5.60 4.45
CA ASP A 50 18.89 -6.94 5.04
C ASP A 50 18.76 -6.99 6.58
N PRO A 51 19.42 -6.11 7.38
CA PRO A 51 19.28 -6.10 8.84
C PRO A 51 17.86 -5.98 9.41
N PHE A 52 16.83 -5.53 8.67
CA PHE A 52 15.47 -5.46 9.22
C PHE A 52 14.69 -6.78 9.13
N ALA A 53 15.02 -7.65 8.17
CA ALA A 53 14.39 -8.97 8.05
C ALA A 53 14.92 -9.94 9.12
N SER A 54 16.19 -9.81 9.49
CA SER A 54 16.85 -10.64 10.50
C SER A 54 16.70 -10.14 11.95
N GLU A 55 16.28 -8.89 12.16
CA GLU A 55 16.16 -8.30 13.52
C GLU A 55 14.82 -7.55 13.73
N PRO A 56 13.77 -8.27 14.17
CA PRO A 56 12.48 -7.67 14.51
C PRO A 56 12.57 -6.53 15.54
N GLN A 57 13.57 -6.54 16.43
CA GLN A 57 13.80 -5.46 17.40
C GLN A 57 14.27 -4.15 16.73
N ARG A 58 15.14 -4.19 15.71
CA ARG A 58 15.59 -2.98 15.00
C ARG A 58 14.45 -2.32 14.25
N TYR A 59 13.56 -3.11 13.67
CA TYR A 59 12.36 -2.60 13.02
C TYR A 59 11.40 -1.92 14.02
N ARG A 60 11.15 -2.57 15.17
CA ARG A 60 10.37 -1.96 16.27
C ARG A 60 11.00 -0.68 16.80
N SER A 61 12.33 -0.61 16.87
CA SER A 61 13.07 0.59 17.26
C SER A 61 13.00 1.70 16.21
N TYR A 62 13.09 1.37 14.91
CA TYR A 62 12.92 2.33 13.81
C TYR A 62 11.51 2.91 13.79
N LEU A 63 10.47 2.07 13.94
CA LEU A 63 9.10 2.54 14.14
C LEU A 63 9.01 3.43 15.39
N ARG A 64 9.51 2.97 16.54
CA ARG A 64 9.49 3.76 17.78
C ARG A 64 10.20 5.13 17.63
N ALA A 65 11.28 5.20 16.86
CA ALA A 65 12.02 6.43 16.58
C ALA A 65 11.29 7.37 15.60
N MET A 66 10.68 6.83 14.55
CA MET A 66 9.88 7.59 13.57
C MET A 66 8.54 8.08 14.15
N HIS A 67 8.04 7.43 15.20
CA HIS A 67 6.72 7.64 15.80
C HIS A 67 6.74 8.29 17.19
N TRP A 68 7.75 9.13 17.48
CA TRP A 68 7.90 9.86 18.75
C TRP A 68 6.64 10.61 19.21
N GLN A 69 5.69 10.92 18.31
CA GLN A 69 4.43 11.60 18.62
C GLN A 69 3.20 10.67 18.79
N ALA A 70 3.27 9.37 18.46
CA ALA A 70 2.11 8.47 18.41
C ALA A 70 2.06 7.39 19.51
N GLY A 71 3.09 7.27 20.36
CA GLY A 71 3.21 6.22 21.38
C GLY A 71 3.77 4.89 20.83
N PRO A 72 3.88 3.83 21.65
CA PRO A 72 4.37 2.53 21.19
C PRO A 72 3.40 1.93 20.17
N ILE A 73 3.87 1.73 18.93
CA ILE A 73 3.13 1.02 17.90
C ILE A 73 3.24 -0.48 18.17
N ALA A 74 2.11 -1.12 18.38
CA ALA A 74 1.95 -2.56 18.41
C ALA A 74 1.05 -2.93 17.23
N VAL A 75 1.65 -3.23 16.07
CA VAL A 75 0.87 -3.63 14.89
C VAL A 75 0.21 -4.97 15.19
N ALA A 76 -1.10 -4.97 15.40
CA ALA A 76 -1.87 -6.20 15.36
C ALA A 76 -1.78 -6.75 13.93
N ALA A 77 -1.43 -8.03 13.78
CA ALA A 77 -1.38 -8.69 12.49
C ALA A 77 -2.62 -9.59 12.36
N PRO A 78 -3.65 -9.19 11.61
CA PRO A 78 -4.81 -10.04 11.35
C PRO A 78 -4.39 -11.41 10.82
N ALA A 79 -4.99 -12.49 11.36
CA ALA A 79 -4.63 -13.86 11.01
C ALA A 79 -4.85 -14.18 9.52
N PHE A 80 -5.78 -13.47 8.89
CA PHE A 80 -6.01 -13.46 7.44
C PHE A 80 -4.73 -13.39 6.61
N TYR A 81 -3.77 -12.53 6.98
CA TYR A 81 -2.56 -12.35 6.15
C TYR A 81 -1.67 -13.60 6.13
N ALA A 82 -1.60 -14.35 7.23
CA ALA A 82 -0.90 -15.63 7.26
C ALA A 82 -1.62 -16.70 6.44
N GLN A 83 -2.96 -16.72 6.48
CA GLN A 83 -3.77 -17.62 5.65
C GLN A 83 -3.61 -17.29 4.16
N LEU A 84 -3.56 -16.00 3.83
CA LEU A 84 -3.39 -15.50 2.48
C LEU A 84 -2.01 -15.87 1.89
N ALA A 85 -0.96 -15.82 2.73
CA ALA A 85 0.40 -16.22 2.38
C ALA A 85 0.53 -17.71 2.02
N ALA A 86 -0.32 -18.57 2.62
CA ALA A 86 -0.31 -20.01 2.38
C ALA A 86 -1.02 -20.43 1.08
N GLN A 87 -1.70 -19.50 0.40
CA GLN A 87 -2.42 -19.77 -0.84
C GLN A 87 -1.51 -19.53 -2.06
N PRO A 88 -1.56 -20.39 -3.10
CA PRO A 88 -0.68 -20.31 -4.27
C PRO A 88 -1.05 -19.20 -5.29
N ASP A 89 -1.93 -18.27 -4.89
CA ASP A 89 -2.51 -17.24 -5.75
C ASP A 89 -1.72 -15.92 -5.63
N ASP A 90 -1.36 -15.33 -6.76
CA ASP A 90 -0.62 -14.07 -6.86
C ASP A 90 -1.50 -12.87 -7.23
N ALA A 91 -2.82 -13.06 -7.31
CA ALA A 91 -3.74 -12.01 -7.68
C ALA A 91 -3.65 -10.81 -6.70
N PRO A 92 -3.79 -9.57 -7.23
CA PRO A 92 -3.78 -8.38 -6.39
C PRO A 92 -4.90 -8.39 -5.34
N LEU A 93 -4.67 -7.66 -4.26
CA LEU A 93 -5.70 -7.31 -3.30
C LEU A 93 -5.77 -5.79 -3.11
N ILE A 94 -6.93 -5.28 -2.75
CA ILE A 94 -7.12 -3.87 -2.40
C ILE A 94 -7.15 -3.76 -0.87
N GLU A 95 -6.33 -2.89 -0.27
CA GLU A 95 -6.41 -2.54 1.16
C GLU A 95 -7.01 -1.15 1.35
N TYR A 96 -7.93 -0.99 2.30
CA TYR A 96 -8.60 0.26 2.63
C TYR A 96 -8.80 0.42 4.14
N PRO A 97 -8.60 1.63 4.73
CA PRO A 97 -8.16 2.85 4.09
C PRO A 97 -6.64 2.90 3.91
N VAL A 98 -6.19 3.78 3.01
CA VAL A 98 -4.77 4.06 2.80
C VAL A 98 -4.38 5.37 3.48
N PRO A 99 -3.47 5.36 4.46
CA PRO A 99 -2.93 6.59 5.05
C PRO A 99 -1.92 7.25 4.12
N ILE A 100 -1.90 8.58 4.15
CA ILE A 100 -0.92 9.43 3.49
C ILE A 100 0.25 9.65 4.44
N GLY A 101 1.45 9.58 3.87
CA GLY A 101 2.69 9.79 4.61
C GLY A 101 3.37 8.47 4.88
N ASP A 102 4.65 8.45 4.55
CA ASP A 102 5.46 7.24 4.52
C ASP A 102 5.47 6.53 5.90
N VAL A 103 5.55 7.29 6.99
CA VAL A 103 5.56 6.78 8.37
C VAL A 103 4.34 5.91 8.71
N PHE A 104 3.17 6.11 8.08
CA PHE A 104 1.95 5.39 8.41
C PHE A 104 1.54 4.33 7.38
N SER A 105 2.30 4.12 6.31
CA SER A 105 1.94 3.08 5.33
C SER A 105 2.33 1.70 5.88
N PHE A 106 1.42 0.99 6.55
CA PHE A 106 1.69 -0.37 7.07
C PHE A 106 1.37 -1.47 6.04
N HIS A 107 0.78 -1.08 4.90
CA HIS A 107 0.47 -1.97 3.79
C HIS A 107 1.71 -2.73 3.30
N PHE A 108 2.90 -2.09 3.28
CA PHE A 108 4.13 -2.80 2.87
C PHE A 108 4.54 -3.93 3.84
N LEU A 109 4.18 -3.85 5.13
CA LEU A 109 4.49 -4.90 6.10
C LEU A 109 3.63 -6.13 5.89
N ARG A 110 2.33 -5.90 5.72
CA ARG A 110 1.39 -6.97 5.42
C ARG A 110 1.73 -7.59 4.08
N GLN A 111 2.08 -6.78 3.10
CA GLN A 111 2.58 -7.22 1.81
C GLN A 111 3.81 -8.12 1.91
N ARG A 112 4.75 -7.83 2.82
CA ARG A 112 5.89 -8.73 3.07
C ARG A 112 5.48 -10.08 3.64
N VAL A 113 4.36 -10.15 4.38
CA VAL A 113 3.84 -11.41 4.92
C VAL A 113 3.16 -12.22 3.82
N HIS A 114 2.23 -11.61 3.07
CA HIS A 114 1.40 -12.34 2.11
C HIS A 114 1.98 -12.42 0.69
N GLY A 115 2.98 -11.59 0.35
CA GLY A 115 3.74 -11.68 -0.90
C GLY A 115 2.99 -11.27 -2.18
N ARG A 116 1.83 -10.62 -2.08
CA ARG A 116 0.96 -10.31 -3.24
C ARG A 116 1.05 -8.85 -3.65
N PRO A 117 0.75 -8.50 -4.91
CA PRO A 117 0.51 -7.11 -5.29
C PRO A 117 -0.61 -6.51 -4.43
N THR A 118 -0.37 -5.33 -3.87
CA THR A 118 -1.38 -4.61 -3.09
C THR A 118 -1.73 -3.33 -3.82
N LEU A 119 -3.03 -3.06 -3.93
CA LEU A 119 -3.65 -1.85 -4.43
C LEU A 119 -4.34 -1.12 -3.27
N GLY A 120 -4.55 0.17 -3.45
CA GLY A 120 -4.90 1.08 -2.37
C GLY A 120 -6.30 1.55 -2.60
N GLY A 121 -7.20 1.16 -1.72
CA GLY A 121 -8.58 1.58 -1.82
C GLY A 121 -8.72 3.06 -1.45
N TRP A 122 -9.68 3.72 -2.07
CA TRP A 122 -10.17 5.02 -1.61
C TRP A 122 -11.66 5.18 -1.92
N LEU A 123 -12.33 6.08 -1.20
CA LEU A 123 -13.75 6.41 -1.39
C LEU A 123 -13.96 7.83 -1.95
N GLY A 124 -14.98 7.99 -2.80
CA GLY A 124 -15.42 9.30 -3.31
C GLY A 124 -15.69 10.35 -2.21
N ALA A 125 -15.62 11.63 -2.59
CA ALA A 125 -15.84 12.76 -1.68
C ALA A 125 -17.19 12.68 -0.95
N GLY A 126 -17.22 13.04 0.34
CA GLY A 126 -18.46 13.16 1.13
C GLY A 126 -18.79 11.98 2.06
N ASP A 127 -17.93 10.97 2.14
CA ASP A 127 -18.19 9.81 2.98
C ASP A 127 -17.82 10.05 4.46
N ALA A 128 -18.83 10.09 5.35
CA ALA A 128 -18.65 10.27 6.80
C ALA A 128 -17.80 9.14 7.43
N THR A 129 -17.71 8.00 6.75
CA THR A 129 -16.90 6.84 7.15
C THR A 129 -15.42 7.20 7.36
N ARG A 130 -14.89 8.20 6.63
CA ARG A 130 -13.49 8.61 6.69
C ARG A 130 -13.01 8.91 8.12
N ARG A 131 -13.86 9.56 8.94
CA ARG A 131 -13.51 9.91 10.32
C ARG A 131 -13.57 8.71 11.26
N ALA A 132 -14.48 7.77 11.01
CA ALA A 132 -14.63 6.56 11.83
C ALA A 132 -13.43 5.61 11.68
N LEU A 133 -12.73 5.68 10.55
CA LEU A 133 -11.60 4.82 10.20
C LEU A 133 -10.23 5.33 10.69
N GLY A 134 -10.23 6.38 11.50
CA GLY A 134 -9.01 7.06 11.97
C GLY A 134 -8.62 8.30 11.14
N GLY A 135 -9.41 8.70 10.15
CA GLY A 135 -9.22 9.96 9.43
C GLY A 135 -9.48 11.16 10.35
N GLY A 136 -8.46 11.96 10.60
CA GLY A 136 -8.53 13.07 11.55
C GLY A 136 -7.17 13.74 11.77
N ARG A 137 -7.04 14.58 12.80
CA ARG A 137 -5.84 15.40 13.07
C ARG A 137 -4.51 14.61 13.20
N SER A 138 -4.54 13.29 13.33
CA SER A 138 -3.36 12.45 13.58
C SER A 138 -2.87 11.64 12.38
N ILE A 139 -3.73 11.28 11.42
CA ILE A 139 -3.37 10.55 10.19
C ILE A 139 -4.25 11.08 9.06
N ALA A 140 -3.61 11.60 8.01
CA ALA A 140 -4.30 11.96 6.77
C ALA A 140 -4.51 10.71 5.92
N LEU A 141 -5.67 10.57 5.28
CA LEU A 141 -6.00 9.44 4.40
C LEU A 141 -5.99 9.87 2.93
N VAL A 142 -5.76 8.92 2.02
CA VAL A 142 -5.86 9.15 0.56
C VAL A 142 -7.21 9.78 0.20
N ASP A 143 -8.27 9.34 0.87
CA ASP A 143 -9.63 9.89 0.79
C ASP A 143 -9.69 11.40 1.06
N ASP A 144 -8.88 11.93 1.99
CA ASP A 144 -8.86 13.34 2.37
C ASP A 144 -8.27 14.19 1.25
N VAL A 145 -7.18 13.72 0.64
CA VAL A 145 -6.53 14.44 -0.47
C VAL A 145 -7.35 14.34 -1.75
N LEU A 146 -7.79 13.14 -2.11
CA LEU A 146 -8.60 12.94 -3.32
C LEU A 146 -9.96 13.62 -3.20
N GLY A 147 -10.56 13.63 -2.01
CA GLY A 147 -11.81 14.33 -1.75
C GLY A 147 -11.69 15.86 -1.76
N ALA A 148 -10.50 16.42 -1.58
CA ALA A 148 -10.25 17.86 -1.66
C ALA A 148 -10.02 18.35 -3.10
N LEU A 149 -9.87 17.44 -4.08
CA LEU A 149 -9.71 17.81 -5.46
C LEU A 149 -11.03 18.34 -6.03
N PRO A 150 -11.02 19.44 -6.80
CA PRO A 150 -12.23 19.95 -7.48
C PRO A 150 -12.85 18.92 -8.44
N ASP A 151 -12.01 18.07 -9.03
CA ASP A 151 -12.42 16.96 -9.87
C ASP A 151 -11.52 15.74 -9.62
N PRO A 152 -11.92 14.83 -8.72
CA PRO A 152 -11.13 13.63 -8.40
C PRO A 152 -10.96 12.68 -9.60
N SER A 153 -11.82 12.75 -10.62
CA SER A 153 -11.75 11.86 -11.80
C SER A 153 -10.52 12.12 -12.67
N ARG A 154 -9.94 13.31 -12.56
CA ARG A 154 -8.72 13.71 -13.26
C ARG A 154 -7.45 13.20 -12.60
N ALA A 155 -7.52 12.76 -11.35
CA ALA A 155 -6.42 12.15 -10.66
C ALA A 155 -6.43 10.64 -10.93
N ARG A 156 -5.39 10.14 -11.61
CA ARG A 156 -5.21 8.72 -11.86
C ARG A 156 -3.91 8.24 -11.26
N PHE A 157 -4.04 7.32 -10.32
CA PHE A 157 -2.91 6.64 -9.70
C PHE A 157 -3.02 5.17 -10.04
N ALA A 158 -1.97 4.60 -10.65
CA ALA A 158 -1.96 3.20 -11.06
C ALA A 158 -2.12 2.23 -9.88
N SER A 159 -1.76 2.67 -8.67
CA SER A 159 -1.83 1.89 -7.44
C SER A 159 -3.08 2.16 -6.59
N LEU A 160 -3.98 3.06 -7.02
CA LEU A 160 -5.19 3.39 -6.25
C LEU A 160 -6.46 3.01 -7.00
N VAL A 161 -7.40 2.43 -6.28
CA VAL A 161 -8.69 1.96 -6.80
C VAL A 161 -9.81 2.62 -6.00
N ARG A 162 -10.77 3.19 -6.72
CA ARG A 162 -11.98 3.73 -6.13
C ARG A 162 -12.92 2.57 -5.77
N ILE A 163 -13.10 2.26 -4.50
CA ILE A 163 -13.74 0.99 -4.05
C ILE A 163 -15.27 1.03 -4.10
N ASP A 164 -15.86 2.22 -4.16
CA ASP A 164 -17.29 2.46 -4.42
C ASP A 164 -17.62 2.48 -5.93
N ASP A 165 -16.64 2.25 -6.80
CA ASP A 165 -16.81 2.13 -8.25
C ASP A 165 -16.57 0.68 -8.70
N ALA A 166 -17.66 -0.06 -8.93
CA ALA A 166 -17.60 -1.46 -9.34
C ALA A 166 -16.83 -1.69 -10.64
N ALA A 167 -16.80 -0.72 -11.57
CA ALA A 167 -16.02 -0.84 -12.80
C ALA A 167 -14.52 -0.69 -12.52
N ALA A 168 -14.14 0.26 -11.65
CA ALA A 168 -12.75 0.41 -11.21
C ALA A 168 -12.26 -0.83 -10.45
N VAL A 169 -13.08 -1.38 -9.55
CA VAL A 169 -12.79 -2.62 -8.82
C VAL A 169 -12.58 -3.79 -9.79
N ARG A 170 -13.48 -4.01 -10.76
CA ARG A 170 -13.29 -5.08 -11.77
C ARG A 170 -12.05 -4.88 -12.63
N ALA A 171 -11.79 -3.64 -13.07
CA ALA A 171 -10.65 -3.32 -13.91
C ALA A 171 -9.30 -3.48 -13.19
N SER A 172 -9.30 -3.45 -11.85
CA SER A 172 -8.09 -3.62 -11.04
C SER A 172 -7.49 -5.04 -11.08
N GLY A 173 -8.29 -6.04 -11.48
CA GLY A 173 -7.91 -7.45 -11.43
C GLY A 173 -7.71 -8.01 -10.03
N ALA A 174 -8.03 -7.23 -8.98
CA ALA A 174 -7.93 -7.70 -7.61
C ALA A 174 -9.02 -8.72 -7.28
N THR A 175 -8.68 -9.73 -6.49
CA THR A 175 -9.63 -10.79 -6.07
C THR A 175 -10.20 -10.57 -4.69
N ARG A 176 -9.64 -9.64 -3.92
CA ARG A 176 -10.05 -9.35 -2.53
C ARG A 176 -9.99 -7.87 -2.21
N LEU A 177 -10.95 -7.39 -1.43
CA LEU A 177 -10.96 -6.08 -0.78
C LEU A 177 -10.85 -6.29 0.73
N VAL A 178 -9.78 -5.79 1.33
CA VAL A 178 -9.56 -5.78 2.78
C VAL A 178 -9.93 -4.41 3.32
N VAL A 179 -10.89 -4.37 4.24
CA VAL A 179 -11.38 -3.18 4.91
C VAL A 179 -10.96 -3.25 6.36
N HIS A 180 -10.13 -2.31 6.79
CA HIS A 180 -9.74 -2.14 8.18
C HIS A 180 -10.84 -1.40 8.93
N HIS A 181 -11.22 -1.92 10.10
CA HIS A 181 -12.29 -1.34 10.91
C HIS A 181 -11.84 -0.08 11.65
N ASP A 182 -10.64 -0.11 12.20
CA ASP A 182 -10.02 1.02 12.91
C ASP A 182 -8.51 0.93 12.74
N LEU A 183 -7.99 1.64 11.74
CA LEU A 183 -6.58 1.60 11.42
C LEU A 183 -5.74 2.08 12.61
N LEU A 184 -6.15 3.14 13.30
CA LEU A 184 -5.34 3.68 14.39
C LEU A 184 -5.28 2.74 15.59
N ALA A 185 -6.39 2.07 15.92
CA ALA A 185 -6.43 1.07 16.97
C ALA A 185 -5.58 -0.15 16.64
N GLU A 186 -5.62 -0.62 15.39
CA GLU A 186 -4.79 -1.75 14.91
C GLU A 186 -3.30 -1.46 15.04
N LEU A 187 -2.90 -0.21 14.78
CA LEU A 187 -1.51 0.24 14.93
C LEU A 187 -1.07 0.38 16.38
N ARG A 188 -2.00 0.69 17.27
CA ARG A 188 -1.73 0.80 18.71
C ARG A 188 -1.88 -0.53 19.43
N GLY A 189 -2.40 -1.56 18.77
CA GLY A 189 -2.74 -2.84 19.38
C GLY A 189 -3.83 -2.69 20.44
N THR A 190 -4.67 -1.66 20.32
CA THR A 190 -5.77 -1.39 21.25
C THR A 190 -7.07 -1.91 20.67
N PRO A 191 -8.03 -2.40 21.47
CA PRO A 191 -9.30 -2.90 20.95
C PRO A 191 -9.93 -1.93 19.93
N PRO A 192 -10.34 -2.42 18.74
CA PRO A 192 -10.89 -1.57 17.69
C PRO A 192 -12.25 -1.03 18.11
N ALA A 193 -12.59 0.17 17.63
CA ALA A 193 -13.96 0.65 17.67
C ALA A 193 -14.88 -0.29 16.87
N PRO A 194 -16.21 -0.27 17.13
CA PRO A 194 -17.17 -1.02 16.30
C PRO A 194 -16.97 -0.74 14.82
N ALA A 195 -17.15 -1.77 13.99
CA ALA A 195 -16.93 -1.70 12.56
C ALA A 195 -17.68 -0.51 11.93
N PRO A 196 -17.05 0.23 11.02
CA PRO A 196 -17.65 1.42 10.44
C PRO A 196 -18.86 1.07 9.57
N PRO A 197 -19.82 2.01 9.37
CA PRO A 197 -20.97 1.82 8.48
C PRO A 197 -20.62 1.38 7.04
N LEU A 198 -19.38 1.62 6.62
CA LEU A 198 -18.87 1.15 5.34
C LEU A 198 -18.90 -0.37 5.19
N ARG A 199 -18.65 -1.14 6.26
CA ARG A 199 -18.72 -2.61 6.22
C ARG A 199 -20.08 -3.07 5.75
N GLU A 200 -21.16 -2.49 6.27
CA GLU A 200 -22.53 -2.82 5.91
C GLU A 200 -22.86 -2.39 4.47
N ARG A 201 -22.40 -1.20 4.05
CA ARG A 201 -22.57 -0.72 2.67
C ARG A 201 -21.85 -1.59 1.64
N LEU A 202 -20.63 -1.99 1.93
CA LEU A 202 -19.88 -2.90 1.08
C LEU A 202 -20.54 -4.28 1.06
N ALA A 203 -21.04 -4.77 2.19
CA ALA A 203 -21.77 -6.04 2.24
C ALA A 203 -23.05 -6.03 1.40
N ALA A 204 -23.76 -4.90 1.34
CA ALA A 204 -24.93 -4.74 0.47
C ALA A 204 -24.59 -4.80 -1.02
N THR A 205 -23.33 -4.56 -1.41
CA THR A 205 -22.90 -4.48 -2.82
C THR A 205 -22.05 -5.68 -3.26
N LEU A 206 -21.20 -6.18 -2.37
CA LEU A 206 -20.21 -7.24 -2.61
C LEU A 206 -20.61 -8.59 -1.98
N GLY A 207 -21.71 -8.62 -1.21
CA GLY A 207 -22.09 -9.78 -0.41
C GLY A 207 -21.37 -9.85 0.94
N ALA A 208 -21.61 -10.92 1.70
CA ALA A 208 -20.99 -11.10 3.00
C ALA A 208 -19.45 -11.19 2.90
N PRO A 209 -18.69 -10.69 3.90
CA PRO A 209 -17.25 -10.92 3.97
C PRO A 209 -16.91 -12.42 3.93
N VAL A 210 -15.85 -12.77 3.19
CA VAL A 210 -15.27 -14.13 3.17
C VAL A 210 -14.35 -14.39 4.37
N TYR A 211 -13.94 -13.33 5.05
CA TYR A 211 -13.23 -13.37 6.32
C TYR A 211 -13.60 -12.11 7.12
N GLU A 212 -13.82 -12.25 8.42
CA GLU A 212 -14.06 -11.13 9.32
C GLU A 212 -13.45 -11.45 10.69
N ASP A 213 -12.71 -10.50 11.25
CA ASP A 213 -12.26 -10.53 12.64
C ASP A 213 -12.47 -9.16 13.30
N ALA A 214 -11.92 -8.95 14.50
CA ALA A 214 -12.06 -7.67 15.18
C ALA A 214 -11.48 -6.49 14.37
N TRP A 215 -10.46 -6.72 13.55
CA TRP A 215 -9.67 -5.68 12.89
C TRP A 215 -10.10 -5.44 11.45
N ILE A 216 -10.49 -6.49 10.73
CA ILE A 216 -10.73 -6.41 9.29
C ILE A 216 -11.98 -7.17 8.84
N SER A 217 -12.55 -6.69 7.74
CA SER A 217 -13.50 -7.39 6.89
C SER A 217 -12.87 -7.60 5.51
N VAL A 218 -12.94 -8.81 4.98
CA VAL A 218 -12.42 -9.15 3.65
C VAL A 218 -13.57 -9.56 2.74
N PHE A 219 -13.73 -8.87 1.63
CA PHE A 219 -14.73 -9.18 0.60
C PHE A 219 -14.07 -9.85 -0.60
N ALA A 220 -14.73 -10.85 -1.18
CA ALA A 220 -14.31 -11.40 -2.46
C ALA A 220 -14.70 -10.45 -3.61
N LEU A 221 -13.79 -10.25 -4.55
CA LEU A 221 -13.99 -9.43 -5.74
C LEU A 221 -14.04 -10.36 -6.96
N GLY A 222 -15.23 -10.89 -7.24
CA GLY A 222 -15.51 -11.72 -8.41
C GLY A 222 -15.36 -13.23 -8.19
N GLY A 223 -16.51 -13.91 -8.09
CA GLY A 223 -17.00 -14.74 -9.20
C GLY A 223 -18.29 -14.08 -9.71
N ALA A 224 -18.61 -14.19 -11.00
CA ALA A 224 -19.84 -13.64 -11.56
C ALA A 224 -21.08 -14.09 -10.74
N ALA A 225 -21.99 -13.16 -10.42
CA ALA A 225 -23.38 -13.57 -10.27
C ALA A 225 -23.91 -13.85 -11.70
N PRO A 226 -24.55 -15.01 -11.95
CA PRO A 226 -25.27 -15.24 -13.20
C PRO A 226 -26.42 -14.24 -13.39
#